data_AF-A0A9X8EB43-F1
#
_entry.id   AF-A0A9X8EB43-F1
#
_cell.length_a   1.000
_cell.length_b   1.000
_cell.length_c   1.000
_cell.angle_alpha   90.00
_cell.angle_beta   90.00
_cell.angle_gamma   90.00
#
_symmetry.space_group_name_H-M   'P 1'
#
loop_
_entity.id
_entity.type
_entity.pdbx_description
1 polymer ?
#
loop_
_entity_poly.entity_id
_entity_poly.type
_entity_poly.pdbx_seq_one_letter_code
_entity_poly.pdbx_strand_id
1 'polypeptide(L)'
;QHACKLPGNVPKTALVTRLGVAVQRNQQHLAAARAQELFRFYSTEAQLLREQQDEEYQQSLEADRRKVEEEALRQAQEEEQARQLSIRLQEEADAARRAAAERESAIKAKRSRLANGPVTKGKDTAFLRLQLHNGTKLERLFWASDTFHTVRDFVDVAFFERDIAIVRYELATNYPRKCWGLDQSHVTLQDAVRWLGLAPQALLYVQDLDS
;
A
#
# COMPACT_ATOMS: atom_id res chain seq x y z
N GLN A 1 -39.81 -59.42 57.86
CA GLN A 1 -39.49 -60.67 58.57
C GLN A 1 -40.79 -61.26 59.12
N HIS A 2 -41.39 -62.24 58.43
CA HIS A 2 -42.42 -63.11 59.02
C HIS A 2 -42.10 -64.53 58.53
N ALA A 3 -41.14 -65.19 59.20
CA ALA A 3 -40.87 -66.60 59.00
C ALA A 3 -42.01 -67.39 59.67
N CYS A 4 -43.09 -67.61 58.93
CA CYS A 4 -44.18 -68.47 59.37
C CYS A 4 -43.69 -69.92 59.34
N LYS A 5 -43.33 -70.47 60.51
CA LYS A 5 -42.87 -71.85 60.67
C LYS A 5 -43.98 -72.82 60.24
N LEU A 6 -43.63 -73.80 59.40
CA LEU A 6 -44.57 -74.76 58.81
C LEU A 6 -44.89 -75.88 59.82
N PRO A 7 -46.18 -76.13 60.16
CA PRO A 7 -46.57 -77.33 60.88
C PRO A 7 -46.47 -78.57 59.97
N GLY A 8 -46.10 -79.71 60.56
CA GLY A 8 -45.51 -80.89 59.90
C GLY A 8 -46.37 -81.74 58.95
N ASN A 9 -47.51 -81.26 58.44
CA ASN A 9 -48.20 -81.92 57.33
C ASN A 9 -49.05 -80.91 56.55
N VAL A 10 -48.53 -80.41 55.44
CA VAL A 10 -49.22 -79.45 54.57
C VAL A 10 -49.60 -80.16 53.27
N PRO A 11 -50.88 -80.17 52.86
CA PRO A 11 -51.28 -80.82 51.61
C PRO A 11 -50.60 -80.13 50.41
N LYS A 12 -50.19 -80.92 49.41
CA LYS A 12 -49.45 -80.44 48.22
C LYS A 12 -50.12 -79.24 47.54
N THR A 13 -51.45 -79.22 47.50
CA THR A 13 -52.25 -78.14 46.90
C THR A 13 -52.01 -76.79 47.59
N ALA A 14 -51.95 -76.75 48.92
CA ALA A 14 -51.74 -75.51 49.67
C ALA A 14 -50.30 -74.95 49.50
N LEU A 15 -49.31 -75.82 49.30
CA LEU A 15 -47.94 -75.42 48.95
C LEU A 15 -47.88 -74.79 47.55
N VAL A 16 -48.56 -75.40 46.56
CA VAL A 16 -48.63 -74.85 45.19
C VAL A 16 -49.31 -73.48 45.18
N THR A 17 -50.41 -73.30 45.91
CA THR A 17 -51.09 -72.00 46.00
C THR A 17 -50.20 -70.92 46.64
N ARG A 18 -49.50 -71.24 47.73
CA ARG A 18 -48.56 -70.29 48.37
C ARG A 18 -47.38 -69.95 47.47
N LEU A 19 -46.84 -70.92 46.74
CA LEU A 19 -45.76 -70.71 45.78
C LEU A 19 -46.26 -69.81 44.63
N GLY A 20 -47.46 -70.05 44.11
CA GLY A 20 -48.08 -69.21 43.08
C GLY A 20 -48.22 -67.75 43.52
N VAL A 21 -48.68 -67.50 44.76
CA VAL A 21 -48.76 -66.14 45.32
C VAL A 21 -47.37 -65.50 45.48
N ALA A 22 -46.36 -66.27 45.92
CA ALA A 22 -44.99 -65.77 46.03
C ALA A 22 -44.38 -65.43 44.65
N VAL A 23 -44.62 -66.27 43.64
CA VAL A 23 -44.23 -66.02 42.26
C VAL A 23 -44.92 -64.77 41.71
N GLN A 24 -46.23 -64.62 41.92
CA GLN A 24 -46.99 -63.44 41.50
C GLN A 24 -46.42 -62.15 42.11
N ARG A 25 -46.10 -62.15 43.42
CA ARG A 25 -45.49 -61.00 44.10
C ARG A 25 -44.11 -60.68 43.54
N ASN A 26 -43.26 -61.70 43.32
CA ASN A 26 -41.95 -61.49 42.71
C ASN A 26 -42.07 -60.98 41.27
N GLN A 27 -43.04 -61.46 40.49
CA GLN A 27 -43.30 -60.95 39.14
C GLN A 27 -43.69 -59.48 39.17
N GLN A 28 -44.53 -59.05 40.12
CA GLN A 28 -44.89 -57.64 40.30
C GLN A 28 -43.68 -56.79 40.70
N HIS A 29 -42.85 -57.28 41.62
CA HIS A 29 -41.60 -56.59 42.00
C HIS A 29 -40.62 -56.46 40.84
N LEU A 30 -40.42 -57.53 40.06
CA LEU A 30 -39.56 -57.51 38.88
C LEU A 30 -40.13 -56.60 37.77
N ALA A 31 -41.45 -56.59 37.57
CA ALA A 31 -42.10 -55.71 36.61
C ALA A 31 -41.93 -54.22 37.02
N ALA A 32 -42.10 -53.91 38.29
CA ALA A 32 -41.89 -52.56 38.82
C ALA A 32 -40.42 -52.13 38.69
N ALA A 33 -39.46 -53.01 39.03
CA ALA A 33 -38.04 -52.74 38.88
C ALA A 33 -37.65 -52.48 37.41
N ARG A 34 -38.12 -53.32 36.48
CA ARG A 34 -37.89 -53.12 35.04
C ARG A 34 -38.50 -51.81 34.54
N ALA A 35 -39.71 -51.47 34.97
CA ALA A 35 -40.35 -50.20 34.59
C ALA A 35 -39.55 -48.99 35.09
N GLN A 36 -39.00 -49.06 36.31
CA GLN A 36 -38.12 -48.02 36.84
C GLN A 36 -36.82 -47.89 36.05
N GLU A 37 -36.17 -49.01 35.70
CA GLU A 37 -34.93 -48.98 34.90
C GLU A 37 -35.17 -48.38 33.52
N LEU A 38 -36.24 -48.78 32.84
CA LEU A 38 -36.62 -48.21 31.54
C LEU A 38 -36.89 -46.71 31.64
N PHE A 39 -37.65 -46.28 32.66
CA PHE A 39 -37.92 -44.86 32.87
C PHE A 39 -36.63 -44.07 33.08
N ARG A 40 -35.70 -44.60 33.90
CA ARG A 40 -34.40 -43.97 34.13
C ARG A 40 -33.60 -43.89 32.84
N PHE A 41 -33.52 -44.98 32.07
CA PHE A 41 -32.81 -45.03 30.80
C PHE A 41 -33.33 -43.98 29.82
N TYR A 42 -34.65 -43.95 29.58
CA TYR A 42 -35.27 -42.97 28.68
C TYR A 42 -35.08 -41.52 29.18
N SER A 43 -35.19 -41.28 30.49
CA SER A 43 -34.98 -39.96 31.05
C SER A 43 -33.54 -39.49 30.86
N THR A 44 -32.55 -40.37 31.06
CA THR A 44 -31.13 -40.02 30.87
C THR A 44 -30.81 -39.82 29.39
N GLU A 45 -31.35 -40.64 28.50
CA GLU A 45 -31.15 -40.51 27.06
C GLU A 45 -31.77 -39.21 26.53
N ALA A 46 -32.97 -38.87 26.99
CA ALA A 46 -33.63 -37.61 26.63
C ALA A 46 -32.87 -36.37 27.17
N GLN A 47 -32.25 -36.47 28.35
CA GLN A 47 -31.40 -35.40 28.89
C GLN A 47 -30.13 -35.23 28.06
N LEU A 48 -29.42 -36.33 27.80
CA LEU A 48 -28.19 -36.31 26.99
C LEU A 48 -28.45 -35.74 25.58
N LEU A 49 -29.56 -36.13 24.94
CA LEU A 49 -29.90 -35.61 23.62
C LEU A 49 -30.17 -34.10 23.64
N ARG A 50 -30.83 -33.59 24.68
CA ARG A 50 -31.06 -32.15 24.83
C ARG A 50 -29.77 -31.40 25.10
N GLU A 51 -28.92 -31.93 25.98
CA GLU A 51 -27.62 -31.35 26.27
C GLU A 51 -26.76 -31.25 25.00
N GLN A 52 -26.72 -32.31 24.18
CA GLN A 52 -26.01 -32.29 22.91
C GLN A 52 -26.58 -31.25 21.93
N GLN A 53 -27.91 -31.15 21.81
CA GLN A 53 -28.55 -30.16 20.95
C GLN A 53 -28.28 -28.73 21.43
N ASP A 54 -28.33 -28.50 22.74
CA ASP A 54 -28.07 -27.19 23.34
C ASP A 54 -26.59 -26.81 23.15
N GLU A 55 -25.65 -27.75 23.29
CA GLU A 55 -24.23 -27.54 23.03
C GLU A 55 -23.97 -27.20 21.55
N GLU A 56 -24.50 -27.98 20.61
CA GLU A 56 -24.36 -27.71 19.17
C GLU A 56 -24.97 -26.36 18.78
N TYR A 57 -26.12 -26.01 19.35
CA TYR A 57 -26.76 -24.74 19.10
C TYR A 57 -25.93 -23.56 19.62
N GLN A 58 -25.38 -23.68 20.83
CA GLN A 58 -24.48 -22.66 21.40
C GLN A 58 -23.21 -22.50 20.58
N GLN A 59 -22.58 -23.60 20.16
CA GLN A 59 -21.40 -23.58 19.30
C GLN A 59 -21.68 -22.91 17.96
N SER A 60 -22.84 -23.20 17.35
CA SER A 60 -23.28 -22.58 16.10
C SER A 60 -23.47 -21.07 16.26
N LEU A 61 -24.16 -20.65 17.33
CA LEU A 61 -24.34 -19.22 17.63
C LEU A 61 -23.02 -18.49 17.86
N GLU A 62 -22.07 -19.08 18.57
CA GLU A 62 -20.75 -18.49 18.78
C GLU A 62 -19.96 -18.40 17.47
N ALA A 63 -20.01 -19.44 16.63
CA ALA A 63 -19.36 -19.44 15.34
C ALA A 63 -19.92 -18.35 14.42
N ASP A 64 -21.24 -18.18 14.37
CA ASP A 64 -21.88 -17.13 13.57
C ASP A 64 -21.54 -15.73 14.11
N ARG A 65 -21.52 -15.53 15.43
CA ARG A 65 -21.07 -14.26 16.03
C ARG A 65 -19.64 -13.93 15.65
N ARG A 66 -18.72 -14.89 15.78
CA ARG A 66 -17.31 -14.69 15.42
C ARG A 66 -17.13 -14.37 13.94
N LYS A 67 -17.87 -15.04 13.05
CA LYS A 67 -17.83 -14.73 11.61
C LYS A 67 -18.28 -13.31 11.32
N VAL A 68 -19.39 -12.87 11.92
CA VAL A 68 -19.90 -11.50 11.74
C VAL A 68 -18.89 -10.47 12.27
N GLU A 69 -18.29 -10.71 13.44
CA GLU A 69 -17.25 -9.83 13.99
C GLU A 69 -15.99 -9.79 13.11
N GLU A 70 -15.54 -10.94 12.60
CA GLU A 70 -14.38 -11.03 11.71
C GLU A 70 -14.63 -10.33 10.37
N GLU A 71 -15.82 -10.52 9.78
CA GLU A 71 -16.23 -9.84 8.55
C GLU A 71 -16.32 -8.33 8.75
N ALA A 72 -16.89 -7.86 9.86
CA ALA A 72 -16.95 -6.43 10.20
C ALA A 72 -15.54 -5.84 10.38
N LEU A 73 -14.63 -6.56 11.06
CA LEU A 73 -13.25 -6.13 11.23
C LEU A 73 -12.50 -6.07 9.90
N ARG A 74 -12.68 -7.07 9.03
CA ARG A 74 -12.09 -7.09 7.68
C ARG A 74 -12.58 -5.92 6.84
N GLN A 75 -13.90 -5.67 6.82
CA GLN A 75 -14.47 -4.54 6.09
C GLN A 75 -13.96 -3.20 6.62
N ALA A 76 -13.85 -3.03 7.94
CA ALA A 76 -13.29 -1.82 8.54
C ALA A 76 -11.81 -1.62 8.15
N GLN A 77 -11.01 -2.67 8.16
CA GLN A 77 -9.60 -2.61 7.74
C GLN A 77 -9.46 -2.29 6.25
N GLU A 78 -10.26 -2.91 5.39
CA GLU A 78 -10.27 -2.64 3.95
C GLU A 78 -10.69 -1.19 3.66
N GLU A 79 -11.70 -0.68 4.36
CA GLU A 79 -12.15 0.72 4.20
C GLU A 79 -11.07 1.71 4.67
N GLU A 80 -10.43 1.45 5.81
CA GLU A 80 -9.32 2.27 6.31
C GLU A 80 -8.12 2.25 5.34
N GLN A 81 -7.74 1.09 4.81
CA GLN A 81 -6.69 0.98 3.81
C GLN A 81 -7.04 1.73 2.53
N ALA A 82 -8.28 1.59 2.03
CA ALA A 82 -8.74 2.31 0.85
C ALA A 82 -8.70 3.84 1.06
N ARG A 83 -9.12 4.32 2.24
CA ARG A 83 -9.03 5.74 2.61
C ARG A 83 -7.59 6.23 2.72
N GLN A 84 -6.68 5.45 3.29
CA GLN A 84 -5.26 5.83 3.37
C GLN A 84 -4.61 5.88 1.99
N LEU A 85 -4.91 4.92 1.12
CA LEU A 85 -4.40 4.90 -0.25
C LEU A 85 -4.92 6.09 -1.06
N SER A 86 -6.20 6.45 -0.91
CA SER A 86 -6.77 7.60 -1.62
C SER A 86 -6.15 8.92 -1.16
N ILE A 87 -5.93 9.09 0.16
CA ILE A 87 -5.25 10.27 0.71
C ILE A 87 -3.82 10.36 0.17
N ARG A 88 -3.04 9.27 0.20
CA ARG A 88 -1.66 9.27 -0.32
C ARG A 88 -1.60 9.61 -1.80
N LEU A 89 -2.47 9.02 -2.62
CA LEU A 89 -2.56 9.34 -4.05
C LEU A 89 -2.88 10.81 -4.28
N GLN A 90 -3.76 11.39 -3.48
CA GLN A 90 -4.12 12.80 -3.59
C GLN A 90 -2.97 13.72 -3.15
N GLU A 91 -2.28 13.39 -2.06
CA GLU A 91 -1.10 14.11 -1.59
C GLU A 91 0.05 14.07 -2.61
N GLU A 92 0.31 12.90 -3.22
CA GLU A 92 1.32 12.73 -4.27
C GLU A 92 0.95 13.53 -5.52
N ALA A 93 -0.33 13.50 -5.94
CA ALA A 93 -0.80 14.27 -7.08
C ALA A 93 -0.69 15.79 -6.83
N ASP A 94 -1.03 16.25 -5.62
CA ASP A 94 -0.92 17.66 -5.25
C ASP A 94 0.55 18.09 -5.13
N ALA A 95 1.43 17.25 -4.57
CA ALA A 95 2.86 17.51 -4.53
C ALA A 95 3.46 17.59 -5.94
N ALA A 96 3.08 16.68 -6.84
CA ALA A 96 3.51 16.70 -8.24
C ALA A 96 3.02 17.97 -8.96
N ARG A 97 1.77 18.38 -8.74
CA ARG A 97 1.22 19.62 -9.30
C ARG A 97 1.96 20.86 -8.79
N ARG A 98 2.24 20.94 -7.48
CA ARG A 98 3.01 22.06 -6.89
C ARG A 98 4.42 22.11 -7.47
N ALA A 99 5.11 20.99 -7.54
CA ALA A 99 6.44 20.91 -8.13
C ALA A 99 6.45 21.32 -9.62
N ALA A 100 5.44 20.93 -10.39
CA ALA A 100 5.29 21.37 -11.78
C ALA A 100 5.06 22.89 -11.88
N ALA A 101 4.14 23.43 -11.08
CA ALA A 101 3.85 24.87 -11.04
C ALA A 101 5.07 25.71 -10.61
N GLU A 102 5.83 25.24 -9.63
CA GLU A 102 7.07 25.89 -9.19
C GLU A 102 8.11 25.90 -10.31
N ARG A 103 8.31 24.76 -10.99
CA ARG A 103 9.20 24.68 -12.16
C ARG A 103 8.78 25.65 -13.26
N GLU A 104 7.50 25.67 -13.62
CA GLU A 104 6.95 26.61 -14.60
C GLU A 104 7.19 28.08 -14.21
N SER A 105 6.96 28.42 -12.94
CA SER A 105 7.17 29.79 -12.44
C SER A 105 8.64 30.19 -12.47
N ALA A 106 9.56 29.28 -12.12
CA ALA A 106 10.99 29.49 -12.17
C ALA A 106 11.47 29.70 -13.61
N ILE A 107 10.96 28.91 -14.55
CA ILE A 107 11.28 29.02 -15.97
C ILE A 107 10.73 30.33 -16.56
N LYS A 108 9.53 30.76 -16.16
CA LYS A 108 8.97 32.06 -16.56
C LYS A 108 9.81 33.23 -16.05
N ALA A 109 10.32 33.15 -14.81
CA ALA A 109 11.23 34.15 -14.25
C ALA A 109 12.60 34.16 -14.96
N LYS A 110 13.14 32.98 -15.32
CA LYS A 110 14.34 32.88 -16.16
C LYS A 110 14.10 33.53 -17.53
N ARG A 111 13.00 33.19 -18.19
CA ARG A 111 12.63 33.74 -19.50
C ARG A 111 12.52 35.27 -19.49
N SER A 112 11.94 35.87 -18.46
CA SER A 112 11.86 37.34 -18.36
C SER A 112 13.22 38.00 -18.16
N ARG A 113 14.12 37.42 -17.37
CA ARG A 113 15.51 37.89 -17.23
C ARG A 113 16.27 37.82 -18.56
N LEU A 114 16.02 36.77 -19.33
CA LEU A 114 16.67 36.58 -20.62
C LEU A 114 16.12 37.49 -21.72
N ALA A 115 14.90 38.02 -21.62
CA ALA A 115 14.33 38.88 -22.66
C ALA A 115 15.16 40.15 -22.95
N ASN A 116 16.05 40.56 -22.05
CA ASN A 116 16.92 41.75 -22.16
C ASN A 116 18.20 41.53 -23.00
N GLY A 117 18.24 40.52 -23.86
CA GLY A 117 19.42 40.19 -24.68
C GLY A 117 19.68 41.19 -25.83
N PRO A 118 20.91 41.24 -26.36
CA PRO A 118 21.26 42.10 -27.48
C PRO A 118 20.63 41.59 -28.79
N VAL A 119 19.93 42.47 -29.50
CA VAL A 119 19.25 42.16 -30.78
C VAL A 119 20.20 42.33 -31.98
N THR A 120 21.27 43.13 -31.83
CA THR A 120 22.22 43.45 -32.91
C THR A 120 23.63 42.98 -32.57
N LYS A 121 24.37 42.50 -33.59
CA LYS A 121 25.77 42.11 -33.44
C LYS A 121 26.64 43.37 -33.28
N GLY A 122 27.29 43.51 -32.13
CA GLY A 122 28.20 44.61 -31.78
C GLY A 122 29.52 44.12 -31.18
N LYS A 123 30.42 45.05 -30.84
CA LYS A 123 31.73 44.75 -30.24
C LYS A 123 31.63 44.07 -28.87
N ASP A 124 30.53 44.30 -28.16
CA ASP A 124 30.29 43.78 -26.81
C ASP A 124 29.28 42.62 -26.81
N THR A 125 29.12 41.93 -27.95
CA THR A 125 28.19 40.80 -28.09
C THR A 125 28.93 39.51 -28.44
N ALA A 126 28.48 38.40 -27.86
CA ALA A 126 28.98 37.07 -28.13
C ALA A 126 27.87 36.21 -28.76
N PHE A 127 28.16 35.59 -29.90
CA PHE A 127 27.24 34.65 -30.53
C PHE A 127 27.55 33.22 -30.07
N LEU A 128 26.64 32.61 -29.31
CA LEU A 128 26.80 31.26 -28.80
C LEU A 128 25.88 30.30 -29.56
N ARG A 129 26.47 29.24 -30.10
CA ARG A 129 25.80 28.06 -30.64
C ARG A 129 25.96 26.93 -29.63
N LEU A 130 24.85 26.42 -29.11
CA LEU A 130 24.78 25.32 -28.16
C LEU A 130 24.27 24.09 -28.90
N GLN A 131 25.06 23.03 -28.94
CA GLN A 131 24.68 21.74 -29.50
C GLN A 131 24.31 20.79 -28.36
N LEU A 132 23.05 20.38 -28.31
CA LEU A 132 22.57 19.38 -27.36
C LEU A 132 23.02 17.97 -27.79
N HIS A 133 23.14 17.06 -26.83
CA HIS A 133 23.39 15.63 -27.05
C HIS A 133 22.30 14.97 -27.93
N ASN A 134 21.08 15.53 -27.97
CA ASN A 134 20.01 15.10 -28.89
C ASN A 134 20.19 15.56 -30.35
N GLY A 135 21.28 16.28 -30.66
CA GLY A 135 21.55 16.83 -32.00
C GLY A 135 20.85 18.15 -32.32
N THR A 136 20.00 18.65 -31.42
CA THR A 136 19.37 19.98 -31.54
C THR A 136 20.40 21.08 -31.34
N LYS A 137 20.29 22.14 -32.16
CA LYS A 137 21.17 23.30 -32.11
C LYS A 137 20.36 24.50 -31.63
N LEU A 138 20.83 25.17 -30.58
CA LEU A 138 20.29 26.41 -30.08
C LEU A 138 21.30 27.52 -30.38
N GLU A 139 20.83 28.65 -30.88
CA GLU A 139 21.69 29.78 -31.22
C GLU A 139 21.14 31.02 -30.55
N ARG A 140 22.01 31.77 -29.87
CA ARG A 140 21.62 33.01 -29.19
C ARG A 140 22.77 34.00 -29.07
N LEU A 141 22.42 35.27 -29.16
CA LEU A 141 23.30 36.40 -28.87
C LEU A 141 23.23 36.73 -27.38
N PHE A 142 24.39 36.88 -26.76
CA PHE A 142 24.57 37.28 -25.35
C PHE A 142 25.44 38.52 -25.26
N TRP A 143 25.36 39.25 -24.15
CA TRP A 143 26.29 40.33 -23.86
C TRP A 143 27.63 39.75 -23.41
N ALA A 144 28.74 40.41 -23.74
CA ALA A 144 30.06 39.96 -23.27
C ALA A 144 30.18 39.97 -21.74
N SER A 145 29.46 40.88 -21.07
CA SER A 145 29.39 40.98 -19.60
C SER A 145 28.49 39.94 -18.92
N ASP A 146 27.71 39.15 -19.69
CA ASP A 146 26.86 38.11 -19.12
C ASP A 146 27.68 36.95 -18.55
N THR A 147 27.10 36.17 -17.63
CA THR A 147 27.77 35.03 -16.98
C THR A 147 27.30 33.69 -17.56
N PHE A 148 28.04 32.61 -17.32
CA PHE A 148 27.56 31.27 -17.69
C PHE A 148 26.25 30.87 -17.02
N HIS A 149 25.89 31.50 -15.88
CA HIS A 149 24.58 31.35 -15.27
C HIS A 149 23.43 31.73 -16.22
N THR A 150 23.55 32.82 -16.98
CA THR A 150 22.50 33.24 -17.91
C THR A 150 22.41 32.33 -19.14
N VAL A 151 23.54 31.76 -19.56
CA VAL A 151 23.57 30.73 -20.63
C VAL A 151 22.90 29.45 -20.16
N ARG A 152 23.09 29.04 -18.90
CA ARG A 152 22.37 27.90 -18.32
C ARG A 152 20.88 28.17 -18.17
N ASP A 153 20.51 29.35 -17.67
CA ASP A 153 19.10 29.76 -17.62
C ASP A 153 18.46 29.70 -19.02
N PHE A 154 19.21 29.98 -20.10
CA PHE A 154 18.72 29.82 -21.48
C PHE A 154 18.52 28.36 -21.87
N VAL A 155 19.50 27.52 -21.57
CA VAL A 155 19.44 26.08 -21.85
C VAL A 155 18.28 25.43 -21.06
N ASP A 156 18.08 25.81 -19.80
CA ASP A 156 16.96 25.34 -18.97
C ASP A 156 15.59 25.72 -19.56
N VAL A 157 15.44 26.95 -20.05
CA VAL A 157 14.20 27.39 -20.73
C VAL A 157 14.00 26.60 -22.03
N ALA A 158 15.07 26.40 -22.81
CA ALA A 158 14.99 25.67 -24.07
C ALA A 158 14.74 24.15 -23.86
N PHE A 159 15.22 23.58 -22.77
CA PHE A 159 14.92 22.21 -22.36
C PHE A 159 13.45 22.07 -21.96
N PHE A 160 12.92 23.03 -21.21
CA PHE A 160 11.51 23.05 -20.85
C PHE A 160 10.58 23.21 -22.06
N GLU A 161 10.90 24.12 -22.99
CA GLU A 161 10.09 24.32 -24.21
C GLU A 161 10.10 23.11 -25.16
N ARG A 162 11.06 22.20 -25.02
CA ARG A 162 11.25 21.03 -25.90
C ARG A 162 11.02 19.70 -25.19
N ASP A 163 10.51 19.71 -23.95
CA ASP A 163 10.29 18.53 -23.11
C ASP A 163 11.52 17.62 -22.96
N ILE A 164 12.71 18.21 -22.86
CA ILE A 164 13.97 17.47 -22.67
C ILE A 164 14.22 17.29 -21.16
N ALA A 165 14.01 16.08 -20.66
CA ALA A 165 14.06 15.75 -19.23
C ALA A 165 15.49 15.48 -18.72
N ILE A 166 16.38 16.48 -18.80
CA ILE A 166 17.74 16.37 -18.25
C ILE A 166 17.85 17.25 -17.03
N VAL A 167 18.28 16.66 -15.93
CA VAL A 167 18.35 17.32 -14.63
C VAL A 167 19.75 17.88 -14.40
N ARG A 168 20.79 17.19 -14.90
CA ARG A 168 22.19 17.59 -14.77
C ARG A 168 22.90 17.54 -16.11
N TYR A 169 23.46 18.68 -16.51
CA TYR A 169 24.26 18.78 -17.71
C TYR A 169 25.48 19.67 -17.48
N GLU A 170 26.52 19.41 -18.26
CA GLU A 170 27.72 20.24 -18.35
C GLU A 170 27.80 20.93 -19.70
N LEU A 171 28.36 22.14 -19.69
CA LEU A 171 28.69 22.85 -20.92
C LEU A 171 30.16 22.58 -21.23
N ALA A 172 30.45 22.04 -22.41
CA ALA A 172 31.80 21.70 -22.84
C ALA A 172 32.16 22.34 -24.20
N THR A 173 33.42 22.68 -24.39
CA THR A 173 33.98 23.05 -25.71
C THR A 173 34.67 21.86 -26.37
N ASN A 174 34.78 21.90 -27.70
CA ASN A 174 35.49 20.85 -28.45
C ASN A 174 37.02 21.00 -28.32
N TYR A 175 37.59 22.16 -28.66
CA TYR A 175 39.04 22.37 -28.61
C TYR A 175 39.43 23.83 -28.31
N PRO A 176 40.28 24.10 -27.30
CA PRO A 176 40.69 23.18 -26.24
C PRO A 176 39.48 22.75 -25.39
N ARG A 177 39.41 21.48 -24.99
CA ARG A 177 38.28 20.93 -24.23
C ARG A 177 38.26 21.55 -22.83
N LYS A 178 37.23 22.35 -22.54
CA LYS A 178 36.96 22.91 -21.22
C LYS A 178 35.51 22.63 -20.85
N CYS A 179 35.30 22.12 -19.65
CA CYS A 179 33.98 21.84 -19.09
C CYS A 179 33.64 22.85 -17.99
N TRP A 180 32.42 23.35 -18.03
CA TRP A 180 31.83 24.18 -16.99
C TRP A 180 30.68 23.42 -16.35
N GLY A 181 30.94 22.88 -15.15
CA GLY A 181 29.95 22.29 -14.24
C GLY A 181 29.32 23.33 -13.32
N LEU A 182 28.36 22.93 -12.47
CA LEU A 182 27.52 23.85 -11.67
C LEU A 182 28.33 24.92 -10.92
N ASP A 183 29.51 24.55 -10.40
CA ASP A 183 30.39 25.38 -9.58
C ASP A 183 31.05 26.57 -10.30
N GLN A 184 31.12 26.54 -11.65
CA GLN A 184 31.78 27.59 -12.44
C GLN A 184 30.80 28.59 -13.09
N SER A 185 29.58 28.71 -12.53
CA SER A 185 28.51 29.56 -13.07
C SER A 185 28.79 31.07 -13.04
N HIS A 186 29.74 31.51 -12.21
CA HIS A 186 30.08 32.93 -12.01
C HIS A 186 31.05 33.51 -13.04
N VAL A 187 31.64 32.67 -13.91
CA VAL A 187 32.59 33.14 -14.92
C VAL A 187 31.84 33.98 -15.97
N THR A 188 32.41 35.13 -16.35
CA THR A 188 31.83 35.97 -17.40
C THR A 188 32.13 35.39 -18.78
N LEU A 189 31.25 35.65 -19.74
CA LEU A 189 31.44 35.25 -21.11
C LEU A 189 32.66 35.96 -21.71
N GLN A 190 32.92 37.22 -21.37
CA GLN A 190 34.12 37.94 -21.79
C GLN A 190 35.40 37.22 -21.36
N ASP A 191 35.46 36.75 -20.11
CA ASP A 191 36.62 36.00 -19.63
C ASP A 191 36.73 34.68 -20.39
N ALA A 192 35.68 33.87 -20.47
CA ALA A 192 35.77 32.61 -21.21
C ALA A 192 36.08 32.79 -22.70
N VAL A 193 35.55 33.84 -23.32
CA VAL A 193 35.84 34.20 -24.71
C VAL A 193 37.30 34.64 -24.87
N ARG A 194 37.85 35.40 -23.92
CA ARG A 194 39.27 35.79 -23.89
C ARG A 194 40.20 34.60 -23.69
N TRP A 195 39.82 33.65 -22.83
CA TRP A 195 40.63 32.47 -22.52
C TRP A 195 40.56 31.38 -23.61
N LEU A 196 39.44 31.23 -24.33
CA LEU A 196 39.30 30.25 -25.41
C LEU A 196 39.44 30.84 -26.82
N GLY A 197 39.58 32.16 -26.97
CA GLY A 197 39.62 32.81 -28.29
C GLY A 197 38.30 32.72 -29.06
N LEU A 198 37.16 32.66 -28.36
CA LEU A 198 35.82 32.41 -28.95
C LEU A 198 35.15 33.64 -29.59
N ALA A 199 35.93 34.66 -29.96
CA ALA A 199 35.39 35.84 -30.61
C ALA A 199 35.43 35.66 -32.15
N PRO A 200 34.34 35.95 -32.89
CA PRO A 200 33.02 36.45 -32.46
C PRO A 200 31.94 35.37 -32.25
N GLN A 201 32.25 34.09 -32.51
CA GLN A 201 31.29 32.98 -32.43
C GLN A 201 31.86 31.80 -31.63
N ALA A 202 31.04 31.26 -30.73
CA ALA A 202 31.39 30.14 -29.85
C ALA A 202 30.49 28.93 -30.11
N LEU A 203 31.06 27.73 -30.15
CA LEU A 203 30.31 26.47 -30.16
C LEU A 203 30.51 25.75 -28.83
N LEU A 204 29.41 25.53 -28.11
CA LEU A 204 29.34 24.80 -26.86
C LEU A 204 28.51 23.53 -27.05
N TYR A 205 28.91 22.46 -26.38
CA TYR A 205 28.21 21.19 -26.34
C TYR A 205 27.56 21.04 -24.98
N VAL A 206 26.30 20.63 -24.94
CA VAL A 206 25.61 20.27 -23.72
C VAL A 206 25.78 18.77 -23.53
N GLN A 207 26.60 18.39 -22.56
CA GLN A 207 26.85 17.00 -22.20
C GLN A 207 25.89 16.61 -21.08
N ASP A 208 25.12 15.55 -21.31
CA ASP A 208 24.24 14.96 -20.31
C ASP A 208 25.08 14.20 -19.27
N LEU A 209 24.83 14.44 -17.98
CA LEU A 209 25.45 13.74 -16.86
C LEU A 209 24.51 12.69 -16.23
N ASP A 210 23.26 12.61 -16.68
CA ASP A 210 22.27 11.67 -16.18
C ASP A 210 22.21 10.36 -17.01
N SER A 211 23.10 10.21 -18.00
CA SER A 211 23.29 8.98 -18.81
C SER A 211 24.12 7.90 -18.11
#